data_AF-A0A1F6DK38-F1
#
_entry.id   AF-A0A1F6DK38-F1
#
_cell.length_a   1.000
_cell.length_b   1.000
_cell.length_c   1.000
_cell.angle_alpha   90.00
_cell.angle_beta   90.00
_cell.angle_gamma   90.00
#
_symmetry.space_group_name_H-M   'P 1'
#
loop_
_entity.id
_entity.type
_entity.pdbx_description
1 polymer ?
#
loop_
_entity_poly.entity_id
_entity_poly.type
_entity_poly.pdbx_seq_one_letter_code
_entity_poly.pdbx_strand_id
1 'polypeptide(L)'
;MVEDIVQKYATPLSIIAAGAFIALAVQYGSPDRSAGAAAQVDTQAQLQESVLPSSGVELPITWGDLGAKLVEVGAIDPAKMAALYKDRGGFPPEYQKMLEKNADRKIVITNWNAGYLLNLFWALGLANSNPILEDENEMMNPAYKGAGNFASTGGWTLAKGPSTGSGQATAMSHYNMHQLITLTSGQQALVDRISRNIYRPCCGNSTHFPDCNHGMAMLGLLELMAAQGAGEHDMYRTALAVNSYWFPETYLTIATYMRQKGIAWENVSPKEVLGREYSSASGYTRVSSKVVQPPQGGNGGGCSA
;
A
#
# COMPACT_ATOMS: atom_id res chain seq x y z
N MET A 1 -16.99 -51.70 61.07
CA MET A 1 -18.26 -50.99 60.82
C MET A 1 -18.09 -49.71 60.01
N VAL A 2 -17.09 -48.86 60.30
CA VAL A 2 -16.84 -47.63 59.52
C VAL A 2 -16.21 -47.92 58.15
N GLU A 3 -15.31 -48.92 58.05
CA GLU A 3 -14.62 -49.27 56.79
C GLU A 3 -15.56 -49.85 55.71
N ASP A 4 -16.57 -50.64 56.09
CA ASP A 4 -17.55 -51.20 55.16
C ASP A 4 -18.46 -50.13 54.54
N ILE A 5 -18.77 -49.07 55.30
CA ILE A 5 -19.56 -47.93 54.81
C ILE A 5 -18.72 -47.13 53.82
N VAL A 6 -17.44 -46.89 54.12
CA VAL A 6 -16.54 -46.16 53.22
C VAL A 6 -16.35 -46.92 51.90
N GLN A 7 -16.13 -48.23 51.91
CA GLN A 7 -16.00 -49.01 50.67
C GLN A 7 -17.30 -49.07 49.85
N LYS A 8 -18.46 -49.21 50.51
CA LYS A 8 -19.74 -49.36 49.82
C LYS A 8 -20.23 -48.07 49.14
N TYR A 9 -19.82 -46.91 49.66
CA TYR A 9 -20.30 -45.62 49.17
C TYR A 9 -19.23 -44.76 48.47
N ALA A 10 -17.94 -45.15 48.48
CA ALA A 10 -16.86 -44.40 47.82
C ALA A 10 -17.08 -44.21 46.31
N THR A 11 -17.52 -45.25 45.59
CA THR A 11 -17.80 -45.19 44.15
C THR A 11 -19.00 -44.30 43.80
N PRO A 12 -20.19 -44.46 44.40
CA PRO A 12 -21.30 -43.56 44.11
C PRO A 12 -21.03 -42.10 44.56
N LEU A 13 -20.32 -41.87 45.67
CA LEU A 13 -19.95 -40.52 46.10
C LEU A 13 -18.95 -39.82 45.18
N SER A 14 -17.97 -40.57 44.64
CA SER A 14 -17.00 -40.01 43.69
C SER A 14 -17.63 -39.67 42.34
N ILE A 15 -18.65 -40.41 41.89
CA ILE A 15 -19.44 -40.08 40.70
C ILE A 15 -20.23 -38.77 40.92
N ILE A 16 -20.86 -38.60 42.09
CA ILE A 16 -21.59 -37.36 42.42
C ILE A 16 -20.64 -36.18 42.52
N ALA A 17 -19.48 -36.34 43.16
CA ALA A 17 -18.47 -35.31 43.26
C ALA A 17 -17.91 -34.92 41.88
N ALA A 18 -17.56 -35.89 41.04
CA ALA A 18 -17.11 -35.64 39.67
C ALA A 18 -18.19 -34.95 38.82
N GLY A 19 -19.45 -35.37 38.95
CA GLY A 19 -20.59 -34.73 38.30
C GLY A 19 -20.77 -33.27 38.74
N ALA A 20 -20.60 -32.98 40.04
CA ALA A 20 -20.65 -31.62 40.57
C ALA A 20 -19.49 -30.76 40.06
N PHE A 21 -18.26 -31.29 39.98
CA PHE A 21 -17.11 -30.56 39.44
C PHE A 21 -17.25 -30.28 37.93
N ILE A 22 -17.78 -31.23 37.14
CA ILE A 22 -18.05 -31.02 35.72
C ILE A 22 -19.18 -30.00 35.53
N ALA A 23 -20.26 -30.08 36.31
CA ALA A 23 -21.35 -29.11 36.26
C ALA A 23 -20.88 -27.70 36.66
N LEU A 24 -20.06 -27.57 37.70
CA LEU A 24 -19.43 -26.30 38.09
C LEU A 24 -18.47 -25.78 36.99
N ALA A 25 -17.67 -26.65 36.37
CA ALA A 25 -16.80 -26.27 35.27
C ALA A 25 -17.56 -25.86 34.00
N VAL A 26 -18.74 -26.43 33.73
CA VAL A 26 -19.59 -26.02 32.61
C VAL A 26 -20.33 -24.71 32.92
N GLN A 27 -20.81 -24.54 34.17
CA GLN A 27 -21.54 -23.35 34.60
C GLN A 27 -20.64 -22.11 34.75
N TYR A 28 -19.37 -22.30 35.13
CA TYR A 28 -18.41 -21.22 35.40
C TYR A 28 -17.21 -21.15 34.45
N GLY A 29 -17.01 -22.14 33.57
CA GLY A 29 -15.79 -22.26 32.73
C GLY A 29 -15.93 -21.82 31.27
N SER A 30 -17.01 -21.15 30.89
CA SER A 30 -17.12 -20.54 29.56
C SER A 30 -17.12 -19.02 29.67
N PRO A 31 -15.95 -18.34 29.62
CA PRO A 31 -15.96 -16.92 29.28
C PRO A 31 -16.67 -16.80 27.94
N ASP A 32 -17.63 -15.89 27.87
CA ASP A 32 -18.56 -15.73 26.78
C ASP A 32 -17.80 -15.47 25.47
N ARG A 33 -17.50 -16.54 24.71
CA ARG A 33 -16.69 -16.47 23.48
C ARG A 33 -17.32 -15.53 22.45
N SER A 34 -18.64 -15.32 22.56
CA SER A 34 -19.42 -14.41 21.74
C SER A 34 -19.07 -12.94 22.02
N ALA A 35 -18.87 -12.54 23.28
CA ALA A 35 -18.48 -11.19 23.67
C ALA A 35 -17.02 -10.89 23.29
N GLY A 36 -16.12 -11.87 23.44
CA GLY A 36 -14.72 -11.75 23.00
C GLY A 36 -14.58 -11.64 21.48
N ALA A 37 -15.36 -12.40 20.72
CA ALA A 37 -15.39 -12.31 19.26
C ALA A 37 -15.97 -10.98 18.77
N ALA A 38 -17.06 -10.49 19.38
CA ALA A 38 -17.65 -9.19 19.03
C ALA A 38 -16.71 -8.01 19.33
N ALA A 39 -16.03 -8.02 20.49
CA ALA A 39 -15.04 -7.00 20.83
C ALA A 39 -13.81 -7.03 19.90
N GLN A 40 -13.36 -8.23 19.48
CA GLN A 40 -12.27 -8.36 18.50
C GLN A 40 -12.67 -7.84 17.11
N VAL A 41 -13.89 -8.10 16.66
CA VAL A 41 -14.42 -7.60 15.38
C VAL A 41 -14.51 -6.06 15.38
N ASP A 42 -15.01 -5.46 16.46
CA ASP A 42 -15.09 -4.00 16.59
C ASP A 42 -13.70 -3.35 16.59
N THR A 43 -12.74 -3.96 17.31
CA THR A 43 -11.34 -3.48 17.34
C THR A 43 -10.63 -3.64 15.98
N GLN A 44 -11.04 -4.60 15.15
CA GLN A 44 -10.48 -4.79 13.81
C GLN A 44 -11.05 -3.78 12.80
N ALA A 45 -12.36 -3.53 12.85
CA ALA A 45 -13.01 -2.52 12.01
C ALA A 45 -12.47 -1.11 12.31
N GLN A 46 -12.26 -0.78 13.58
CA GLN A 46 -11.66 0.50 14.00
C GLN A 46 -10.21 0.65 13.51
N LEU A 47 -9.41 -0.43 13.57
CA LEU A 47 -8.05 -0.41 13.01
C LEU A 47 -8.08 -0.25 11.49
N GLN A 48 -9.02 -0.90 10.81
CA GLN A 48 -9.16 -0.76 9.37
C GLN A 48 -9.52 0.67 8.99
N GLU A 49 -10.47 1.29 9.70
CA GLU A 49 -10.87 2.68 9.42
C GLU A 49 -9.74 3.67 9.73
N SER A 50 -8.87 3.40 10.71
CA SER A 50 -7.72 4.28 10.99
C SER A 50 -6.62 4.19 9.93
N VAL A 51 -6.38 2.99 9.36
CA VAL A 51 -5.36 2.76 8.33
C VAL A 51 -5.86 3.11 6.93
N LEU A 52 -7.12 2.78 6.65
CA LEU A 52 -7.80 2.92 5.36
C LEU A 52 -9.15 3.59 5.56
N PRO A 53 -9.20 4.88 5.91
CA PRO A 53 -10.46 5.60 6.06
C PRO A 53 -11.38 5.38 4.86
N SER A 54 -12.62 4.98 5.13
CA SER A 54 -13.62 4.72 4.11
C SER A 54 -13.96 5.97 3.29
N SER A 55 -13.88 7.15 3.92
CA SER A 55 -14.01 8.47 3.30
C SER A 55 -12.81 8.88 2.43
N GLY A 56 -11.69 8.16 2.53
CA GLY A 56 -10.45 8.45 1.84
C GLY A 56 -9.53 9.44 2.56
N VAL A 57 -8.40 9.73 1.92
CA VAL A 57 -7.42 10.73 2.39
C VAL A 57 -7.20 11.77 1.28
N GLU A 58 -7.37 13.04 1.62
CA GLU A 58 -7.04 14.14 0.71
C GLU A 58 -5.52 14.25 0.54
N LEU A 59 -5.05 14.25 -0.71
CA LEU A 59 -3.64 14.45 -1.04
C LEU A 59 -3.37 15.95 -1.18
N PRO A 60 -2.30 16.50 -0.59
CA PRO A 60 -1.97 17.92 -0.66
C PRO A 60 -1.30 18.28 -1.99
N ILE A 61 -1.97 17.97 -3.10
CA ILE A 61 -1.53 18.22 -4.46
C ILE A 61 -2.68 18.77 -5.32
N THR A 62 -2.32 19.57 -6.32
CA THR A 62 -3.20 19.97 -7.42
C THR A 62 -2.71 19.30 -8.71
N TRP A 63 -3.60 18.64 -9.46
CA TRP A 63 -3.20 17.93 -10.70
C TRP A 63 -3.05 18.87 -11.90
N GLY A 64 -3.94 19.86 -12.04
CA GLY A 64 -3.87 20.88 -13.08
C GLY A 64 -3.89 20.29 -14.49
N ASP A 65 -2.89 20.64 -15.29
CA ASP A 65 -2.76 20.24 -16.70
C ASP A 65 -1.89 18.99 -16.92
N LEU A 66 -1.41 18.32 -15.85
CA LEU A 66 -0.44 17.23 -15.98
C LEU A 66 -0.98 16.07 -16.83
N GLY A 67 -2.25 15.72 -16.66
CA GLY A 67 -2.90 14.70 -17.49
C GLY A 67 -2.91 15.05 -18.98
N ALA A 68 -3.32 16.27 -19.31
CA ALA A 68 -3.31 16.75 -20.68
C ALA A 68 -1.90 16.73 -21.29
N LYS A 69 -0.88 17.14 -20.52
CA LYS A 69 0.53 17.09 -20.96
C LYS A 69 1.00 15.65 -21.19
N LEU A 70 0.67 14.73 -20.30
CA LEU A 70 1.00 13.30 -20.43
C LEU A 70 0.35 12.68 -21.69
N VAL A 71 -0.88 13.09 -22.02
CA VAL A 71 -1.56 12.68 -23.24
C VAL A 71 -0.92 13.31 -24.48
N GLU A 72 -0.59 14.60 -24.42
CA GLU A 72 0.04 15.35 -25.51
C GLU A 72 1.38 14.74 -25.91
N VAL A 73 2.24 14.42 -24.93
CA VAL A 73 3.53 13.80 -25.20
C VAL A 73 3.43 12.31 -25.51
N GLY A 74 2.25 11.70 -25.40
CA GLY A 74 2.01 10.29 -25.69
C GLY A 74 2.40 9.31 -24.58
N ALA A 75 2.80 9.80 -23.40
CA ALA A 75 3.07 8.95 -22.24
C ALA A 75 1.81 8.22 -21.74
N ILE A 76 0.64 8.81 -21.98
CA ILE A 76 -0.68 8.18 -21.79
C ILE A 76 -1.44 8.17 -23.13
N ASP A 77 -2.00 7.02 -23.48
CA ASP A 77 -3.04 6.85 -24.48
C ASP A 77 -4.41 6.78 -23.76
N PRO A 78 -5.29 7.78 -23.91
CA PRO A 78 -6.58 7.81 -23.24
C PRO A 78 -7.46 6.58 -23.53
N ALA A 79 -7.38 6.03 -24.75
CA ALA A 79 -8.19 4.87 -25.13
C ALA A 79 -7.68 3.61 -24.42
N LYS A 80 -6.35 3.44 -24.31
CA LYS A 80 -5.77 2.33 -23.53
C LYS A 80 -6.07 2.46 -22.04
N MET A 81 -6.00 3.68 -21.49
CA MET A 81 -6.34 3.96 -20.10
C MET A 81 -7.80 3.60 -19.80
N ALA A 82 -8.74 4.02 -20.67
CA ALA A 82 -10.16 3.70 -20.52
C ALA A 82 -10.42 2.19 -20.66
N ALA A 83 -9.75 1.52 -21.59
CA ALA A 83 -9.89 0.08 -21.80
C ALA A 83 -9.44 -0.74 -20.59
N LEU A 84 -8.39 -0.30 -19.87
CA LEU A 84 -7.87 -0.98 -18.68
C LEU A 84 -8.93 -1.15 -17.57
N TYR A 85 -9.85 -0.19 -17.44
CA TYR A 85 -10.85 -0.19 -16.37
C TYR A 85 -12.25 -0.63 -16.81
N LYS A 86 -12.42 -0.99 -18.08
CA LYS A 86 -13.73 -1.37 -18.62
C LYS A 86 -14.40 -2.46 -17.77
N ASP A 87 -13.64 -3.45 -17.33
CA ASP A 87 -14.14 -4.58 -16.52
C ASP A 87 -13.98 -4.35 -14.99
N ARG A 88 -13.44 -3.19 -14.57
CA ARG A 88 -13.13 -2.84 -13.17
C ARG A 88 -14.04 -1.74 -12.60
N GLY A 89 -15.28 -1.67 -13.08
CA GLY A 89 -16.24 -0.61 -12.71
C GLY A 89 -16.26 0.60 -13.65
N GLY A 90 -15.51 0.54 -14.76
CA GLY A 90 -15.48 1.56 -15.80
C GLY A 90 -14.47 2.68 -15.54
N PHE A 91 -14.26 3.54 -16.54
CA PHE A 91 -13.44 4.75 -16.40
C PHE A 91 -14.38 5.96 -16.32
N PRO A 92 -14.82 6.36 -15.11
CA PRO A 92 -15.89 7.34 -14.91
C PRO A 92 -15.44 8.76 -15.33
N PRO A 93 -16.40 9.69 -15.57
CA PRO A 93 -16.09 11.04 -16.06
C PRO A 93 -15.09 11.82 -15.21
N GLU A 94 -15.08 11.64 -13.89
CA GLU A 94 -14.14 12.30 -12.98
C GLU A 94 -12.68 11.89 -13.24
N TYR A 95 -12.41 10.65 -13.66
CA TYR A 95 -11.05 10.20 -13.98
C TYR A 95 -10.69 10.45 -15.43
N GLN A 96 -11.67 10.46 -16.34
CA GLN A 96 -11.47 11.00 -17.68
C GLN A 96 -11.03 12.46 -17.62
N LYS A 97 -11.65 13.25 -16.74
CA LYS A 97 -11.29 14.66 -16.51
C LYS A 97 -9.83 14.83 -16.07
N MET A 98 -9.25 13.87 -15.34
CA MET A 98 -7.84 13.90 -14.94
C MET A 98 -6.87 13.75 -16.13
N LEU A 99 -7.34 13.40 -17.33
CA LEU A 99 -6.54 13.40 -18.55
C LEU A 99 -6.70 14.68 -19.39
N GLU A 100 -7.49 15.64 -18.89
CA GLU A 100 -7.76 16.92 -19.56
C GLU A 100 -7.04 18.09 -18.87
N LYS A 101 -7.18 19.29 -19.44
CA LYS A 101 -6.70 20.54 -18.84
C LYS A 101 -7.57 20.97 -17.67
N ASN A 102 -7.00 21.74 -16.75
CA ASN A 102 -7.63 22.33 -15.57
C ASN A 102 -8.35 21.29 -14.69
N ALA A 103 -7.69 20.17 -14.42
CA ALA A 103 -8.16 19.15 -13.49
C ALA A 103 -7.80 19.52 -12.04
N ASP A 104 -8.31 20.66 -11.57
CA ASP A 104 -7.93 21.28 -10.29
C ASP A 104 -8.73 20.79 -9.08
N ARG A 105 -9.52 19.74 -9.25
CA ARG A 105 -10.26 19.15 -8.13
C ARG A 105 -9.29 18.52 -7.15
N LYS A 106 -9.58 18.71 -5.86
CA LYS A 106 -8.90 18.00 -4.77
C LYS A 106 -8.89 16.50 -5.06
N ILE A 107 -7.72 15.88 -4.94
CA ILE A 107 -7.56 14.44 -5.09
C ILE A 107 -7.74 13.80 -3.72
N VAL A 108 -8.71 12.90 -3.61
CA VAL A 108 -8.93 12.05 -2.43
C VAL A 108 -8.65 10.62 -2.83
N ILE A 109 -7.64 9.98 -2.23
CA ILE A 109 -7.39 8.56 -2.46
C ILE A 109 -8.35 7.71 -1.62
N THR A 110 -8.93 6.69 -2.23
CA THR A 110 -9.84 5.73 -1.62
C THR A 110 -9.51 4.32 -2.12
N ASN A 111 -10.07 3.29 -1.47
CA ASN A 111 -9.95 1.91 -1.95
C ASN A 111 -10.48 1.72 -3.38
N TRP A 112 -11.45 2.53 -3.79
CA TRP A 112 -12.02 2.44 -5.13
C TRP A 112 -11.08 3.01 -6.19
N ASN A 113 -10.35 4.09 -5.87
CA ASN A 113 -9.62 4.84 -6.88
C ASN A 113 -8.10 4.68 -6.85
N ALA A 114 -7.56 3.98 -5.84
CA ALA A 114 -6.12 3.82 -5.64
C ALA A 114 -5.39 3.31 -6.88
N GLY A 115 -6.01 2.40 -7.64
CA GLY A 115 -5.48 1.88 -8.90
C GLY A 115 -5.47 2.90 -10.06
N TYR A 116 -6.38 3.87 -10.09
CA TYR A 116 -6.38 4.96 -11.07
C TYR A 116 -5.24 5.94 -10.78
N LEU A 117 -5.15 6.36 -9.52
CA LEU A 117 -4.08 7.26 -9.08
C LEU A 117 -2.70 6.63 -9.24
N LEU A 118 -2.57 5.32 -8.99
CA LEU A 118 -1.34 4.57 -9.26
C LEU A 118 -0.88 4.76 -10.70
N ASN A 119 -1.75 4.54 -11.68
CA ASN A 119 -1.36 4.62 -13.09
C ASN A 119 -1.09 6.06 -13.55
N LEU A 120 -1.80 7.06 -13.02
CA LEU A 120 -1.53 8.46 -13.33
C LEU A 120 -0.17 8.90 -12.78
N PHE A 121 0.13 8.57 -11.53
CA PHE A 121 1.42 8.92 -10.94
C PHE A 121 2.55 8.08 -11.52
N TRP A 122 2.29 6.83 -11.92
CA TRP A 122 3.27 6.00 -12.63
C TRP A 122 3.64 6.64 -13.96
N ALA A 123 2.66 7.06 -14.77
CA ALA A 123 2.91 7.76 -16.02
C ALA A 123 3.76 9.03 -15.78
N LEU A 124 3.41 9.80 -14.75
CA LEU A 124 4.14 11.01 -14.38
C LEU A 124 5.59 10.72 -14.01
N GLY A 125 5.82 9.80 -13.06
CA GLY A 125 7.18 9.46 -12.61
C GLY A 125 8.01 8.82 -13.71
N LEU A 126 7.40 8.04 -14.61
CA LEU A 126 8.11 7.47 -15.76
C LEU A 126 8.50 8.54 -16.77
N ALA A 127 7.58 9.45 -17.09
CA ALA A 127 7.76 10.40 -18.19
C ALA A 127 8.55 11.65 -17.79
N ASN A 128 8.44 12.08 -16.54
CA ASN A 128 9.10 13.29 -16.05
C ASN A 128 10.62 13.08 -15.97
N SER A 129 11.38 14.08 -16.43
CA SER A 129 12.82 14.08 -16.34
C SER A 129 13.27 14.36 -14.89
N ASN A 130 14.09 13.46 -14.34
CA ASN A 130 14.65 13.53 -13.01
C ASN A 130 16.04 12.85 -12.96
N PRO A 131 17.06 13.48 -12.33
CA PRO A 131 18.39 12.88 -12.16
C PRO A 131 18.40 11.49 -11.47
N ILE A 132 17.39 11.17 -10.65
CA ILE A 132 17.24 9.85 -10.03
C ILE A 132 17.12 8.73 -11.08
N LEU A 133 16.46 9.02 -12.20
CA LEU A 133 16.27 8.07 -13.31
C LEU A 133 17.49 7.97 -14.23
N GLU A 134 18.53 8.77 -13.99
CA GLU A 134 19.79 8.76 -14.75
C GLU A 134 20.92 8.07 -13.97
N ASP A 135 20.70 7.76 -12.69
CA ASP A 135 21.76 7.27 -11.79
C ASP A 135 22.28 5.88 -12.23
N GLU A 136 23.54 5.85 -12.66
CA GLU A 136 24.27 4.65 -13.08
C GLU A 136 24.55 3.66 -11.93
N ASN A 137 24.25 4.03 -10.69
CA ASN A 137 24.29 3.09 -9.56
C ASN A 137 22.94 2.43 -9.30
N GLU A 138 21.86 2.96 -9.88
CA GLU A 138 20.48 2.53 -9.65
C GLU A 138 19.93 1.86 -10.94
N MET A 139 18.74 2.23 -11.42
CA MET A 139 18.10 1.56 -12.56
C MET A 139 18.89 1.68 -13.87
N MET A 140 19.73 2.72 -14.02
CA MET A 140 20.57 2.89 -15.20
C MET A 140 21.92 2.18 -15.10
N ASN A 141 22.13 1.38 -14.05
CA ASN A 141 23.36 0.61 -13.91
C ASN A 141 23.63 -0.28 -15.14
N PRO A 142 24.83 -0.19 -15.75
CA PRO A 142 25.19 -1.00 -16.92
C PRO A 142 25.01 -2.51 -16.72
N ALA A 143 25.08 -3.01 -15.48
CA ALA A 143 24.82 -4.40 -15.15
C ALA A 143 23.40 -4.87 -15.54
N TYR A 144 22.42 -3.96 -15.56
CA TYR A 144 21.04 -4.25 -15.96
C TYR A 144 20.78 -4.12 -17.46
N LYS A 145 21.78 -3.63 -18.22
CA LYS A 145 21.66 -3.33 -19.66
C LYS A 145 20.57 -2.29 -19.97
N GLY A 146 20.42 -1.32 -19.06
CA GLY A 146 19.46 -0.22 -19.14
C GLY A 146 18.15 -0.48 -18.37
N ALA A 147 17.36 0.57 -18.21
CA ALA A 147 16.15 0.55 -17.38
C ALA A 147 14.98 -0.26 -17.98
N GLY A 148 15.02 -0.64 -19.26
CA GLY A 148 13.83 -1.15 -19.96
C GLY A 148 13.24 -2.46 -19.43
N ASN A 149 14.02 -3.28 -18.72
CA ASN A 149 13.58 -4.59 -18.25
C ASN A 149 12.93 -4.58 -16.85
N PHE A 150 12.84 -3.42 -16.20
CA PHE A 150 12.17 -3.30 -14.90
C PHE A 150 10.64 -3.32 -15.06
N ALA A 151 9.93 -3.69 -13.99
CA ALA A 151 8.46 -3.72 -14.02
C ALA A 151 7.87 -2.31 -14.22
N SER A 152 8.55 -1.27 -13.76
CA SER A 152 8.14 0.13 -13.98
C SER A 152 8.22 0.58 -15.44
N THR A 153 9.02 -0.05 -16.29
CA THR A 153 9.13 0.29 -17.72
C THR A 153 8.50 -0.78 -18.59
N GLY A 154 8.91 -2.04 -18.44
CA GLY A 154 8.37 -3.18 -19.17
C GLY A 154 6.95 -3.58 -18.77
N GLY A 155 6.40 -3.00 -17.71
CA GLY A 155 4.97 -3.10 -17.39
C GLY A 155 4.12 -1.98 -17.98
N TRP A 156 4.74 -0.88 -18.44
CA TRP A 156 4.00 0.29 -18.90
C TRP A 156 3.55 0.13 -20.36
N THR A 157 2.30 -0.30 -20.54
CA THR A 157 1.70 -0.56 -21.86
C THR A 157 0.71 0.51 -22.30
N LEU A 158 0.51 1.54 -21.47
CA LEU A 158 -0.51 2.58 -21.65
C LEU A 158 -0.02 3.78 -22.45
N ALA A 159 1.25 3.82 -22.87
CA ALA A 159 1.76 4.85 -23.77
C ALA A 159 1.24 4.68 -25.22
N LYS A 160 1.20 5.78 -25.96
CA LYS A 160 0.77 5.83 -27.36
C LYS A 160 1.78 5.13 -28.26
N GLY A 161 1.29 4.31 -29.18
CA GLY A 161 2.12 3.53 -30.10
C GLY A 161 1.82 2.03 -30.02
N PRO A 162 2.43 1.23 -30.92
CA PRO A 162 2.15 -0.21 -30.99
C PRO A 162 2.63 -0.90 -29.71
N SER A 163 1.72 -1.61 -29.03
CA SER A 163 2.05 -2.49 -27.91
C SER A 163 2.55 -3.82 -28.48
N THR A 164 3.75 -3.85 -29.06
CA THR A 164 4.37 -5.12 -29.47
C THR A 164 5.11 -5.72 -28.26
N GLY A 165 4.70 -6.91 -27.81
CA GLY A 165 5.37 -7.61 -26.70
C GLY A 165 5.21 -6.89 -25.34
N SER A 166 6.30 -6.76 -24.59
CA SER A 166 6.37 -6.21 -23.23
C SER A 166 6.06 -4.70 -23.11
N GLY A 167 5.64 -3.98 -24.16
CA GLY A 167 5.44 -2.52 -24.11
C GLY A 167 6.73 -1.69 -23.86
N GLN A 168 7.87 -2.35 -23.65
CA GLN A 168 9.15 -1.78 -23.26
C GLN A 168 9.65 -0.69 -24.21
N ALA A 169 9.53 -0.88 -25.53
CA ALA A 169 10.01 0.11 -26.50
C ALA A 169 9.24 1.43 -26.38
N THR A 170 7.91 1.35 -26.22
CA THR A 170 7.05 2.53 -26.06
C THR A 170 7.23 3.17 -24.69
N ALA A 171 7.44 2.39 -23.63
CA ALA A 171 7.76 2.94 -22.32
C ALA A 171 9.11 3.69 -22.33
N MET A 172 10.14 3.09 -22.92
CA MET A 172 11.48 3.67 -22.97
C MET A 172 11.58 4.92 -23.85
N SER A 173 10.65 5.16 -24.79
CA SER A 173 10.59 6.45 -25.51
C SER A 173 10.06 7.60 -24.65
N HIS A 174 9.51 7.33 -23.47
CA HIS A 174 9.08 8.34 -22.51
C HIS A 174 9.90 8.35 -21.21
N TYR A 175 10.58 7.26 -20.87
CA TYR A 175 11.40 7.14 -19.65
C TYR A 175 12.38 8.31 -19.50
N ASN A 176 12.17 9.16 -18.49
CA ASN A 176 13.01 10.31 -18.17
C ASN A 176 13.14 11.36 -19.30
N MET A 177 12.17 11.46 -20.22
CA MET A 177 12.31 12.26 -21.45
C MET A 177 11.66 13.65 -21.42
N HIS A 178 10.68 13.89 -20.55
CA HIS A 178 9.80 15.06 -20.64
C HIS A 178 9.94 15.97 -19.43
N GLN A 179 10.03 17.28 -19.64
CA GLN A 179 10.04 18.25 -18.54
C GLN A 179 8.61 18.62 -18.12
N LEU A 180 7.92 17.71 -17.45
CA LEU A 180 6.53 17.89 -17.01
C LEU A 180 6.46 18.74 -15.73
N ILE A 181 7.43 18.52 -14.84
CA ILE A 181 7.64 19.21 -13.57
C ILE A 181 9.09 19.69 -13.53
N THR A 182 9.31 20.92 -13.04
CA THR A 182 10.66 21.45 -12.82
C THR A 182 10.86 21.67 -11.33
N LEU A 183 11.89 21.05 -10.77
CA LEU A 183 12.27 21.18 -9.37
C LEU A 183 13.46 22.15 -9.23
N THR A 184 13.41 23.01 -8.22
CA THR A 184 14.61 23.71 -7.75
C THR A 184 15.58 22.71 -7.13
N SER A 185 16.86 23.09 -6.99
CA SER A 185 17.87 22.24 -6.35
C SER A 185 17.47 21.79 -4.94
N GLY A 186 16.80 22.67 -4.17
CA GLY A 186 16.30 22.34 -2.83
C GLY A 186 15.16 21.32 -2.86
N GLN A 187 14.22 21.46 -3.80
CA GLN A 187 13.13 20.50 -4.00
C GLN A 187 13.66 19.14 -4.49
N GLN A 188 14.63 19.13 -5.41
CA GLN A 188 15.25 17.89 -5.88
C GLN A 188 16.00 17.17 -4.74
N ALA A 189 16.76 17.90 -3.92
CA ALA A 189 17.45 17.33 -2.76
C ALA A 189 16.49 16.76 -1.70
N LEU A 190 15.29 17.35 -1.58
CA LEU A 190 14.21 16.83 -0.74
C LEU A 190 13.67 15.50 -1.30
N VAL A 191 13.38 15.43 -2.61
CA VAL A 191 12.91 14.20 -3.28
C VAL A 191 13.96 13.09 -3.19
N ASP A 192 15.24 13.38 -3.47
CA ASP A 192 16.33 12.40 -3.37
C ASP A 192 16.40 11.81 -1.94
N ARG A 193 16.43 12.66 -0.91
CA ARG A 193 16.51 12.20 0.48
C ARG A 193 15.31 11.34 0.90
N ILE A 194 14.09 11.78 0.56
CA ILE A 194 12.87 11.11 1.02
C ILE A 194 12.66 9.78 0.31
N SER A 195 12.84 9.75 -1.02
CA SER A 195 12.64 8.55 -1.83
C SER A 195 13.54 7.38 -1.42
N ARG A 196 14.74 7.65 -0.88
CA ARG A 196 15.66 6.63 -0.32
C ARG A 196 15.11 5.89 0.90
N ASN A 197 14.14 6.47 1.61
CA ASN A 197 13.57 5.89 2.82
C ASN A 197 12.19 5.24 2.59
N ILE A 198 11.56 5.44 1.43
CA ILE A 198 10.23 4.91 1.17
C ILE A 198 10.35 3.54 0.50
N TYR A 199 9.91 2.49 1.19
CA TYR A 199 9.90 1.12 0.71
C TYR A 199 8.48 0.65 0.41
N ARG A 200 8.40 -0.47 -0.31
CA ARG A 200 7.17 -1.17 -0.68
C ARG A 200 7.34 -2.67 -0.47
N PRO A 201 6.30 -3.38 0.00
CA PRO A 201 6.43 -4.73 0.58
C PRO A 201 6.74 -5.81 -0.47
N CYS A 202 6.69 -5.48 -1.76
CA CYS A 202 6.96 -6.39 -2.86
C CYS A 202 8.44 -6.47 -3.27
N CYS A 203 9.29 -5.51 -2.88
CA CYS A 203 10.71 -5.51 -3.25
C CYS A 203 11.64 -5.05 -2.10
N GLY A 204 12.95 -5.21 -2.31
CA GLY A 204 13.99 -4.80 -1.36
C GLY A 204 14.52 -3.38 -1.57
N ASN A 205 14.03 -2.69 -2.60
CA ASN A 205 14.53 -1.41 -3.08
C ASN A 205 13.68 -0.26 -2.55
N SER A 206 14.26 0.93 -2.41
CA SER A 206 13.52 2.15 -2.03
C SER A 206 12.89 2.82 -3.26
N THR A 207 12.04 3.83 -3.08
CA THR A 207 11.46 4.61 -4.18
C THR A 207 12.53 5.30 -5.02
N HIS A 208 13.73 5.51 -4.48
CA HIS A 208 14.89 6.03 -5.21
C HIS A 208 15.39 5.06 -6.31
N PHE A 209 15.11 3.77 -6.18
CA PHE A 209 15.23 2.78 -7.26
C PHE A 209 13.83 2.34 -7.71
N PRO A 210 13.15 3.11 -8.58
CA PRO A 210 11.73 2.93 -8.90
C PRO A 210 11.48 1.79 -9.91
N ASP A 211 11.91 0.58 -9.57
CA ASP A 211 11.86 -0.64 -10.40
C ASP A 211 10.48 -1.25 -10.66
N CYS A 212 9.47 -0.83 -9.90
CA CYS A 212 8.09 -1.26 -10.07
C CYS A 212 7.15 -0.07 -10.25
N ASN A 213 5.95 -0.33 -10.76
CA ASN A 213 4.90 0.67 -10.93
C ASN A 213 4.66 1.51 -9.66
N HIS A 214 4.63 0.90 -8.48
CA HIS A 214 4.43 1.61 -7.21
C HIS A 214 5.63 2.51 -6.84
N GLY A 215 6.86 2.06 -7.11
CA GLY A 215 8.06 2.86 -6.88
C GLY A 215 8.07 4.09 -7.80
N MET A 216 7.81 3.88 -9.08
CA MET A 216 7.75 4.94 -10.08
C MET A 216 6.60 5.92 -9.83
N ALA A 217 5.43 5.41 -9.44
CA ALA A 217 4.29 6.24 -9.06
C ALA A 217 4.58 7.08 -7.82
N MET A 218 5.20 6.48 -6.79
CA MET A 218 5.59 7.24 -5.60
C MET A 218 6.61 8.33 -5.97
N LEU A 219 7.58 8.05 -6.84
CA LEU A 219 8.52 9.06 -7.31
C LEU A 219 7.78 10.25 -7.96
N GLY A 220 6.90 9.98 -8.93
CA GLY A 220 6.10 11.03 -9.60
C GLY A 220 5.24 11.86 -8.64
N LEU A 221 4.66 11.23 -7.62
CA LEU A 221 3.92 11.93 -6.57
C LEU A 221 4.84 12.83 -5.73
N LEU A 222 6.01 12.35 -5.31
CA LEU A 222 6.96 13.12 -4.52
C LEU A 222 7.50 14.33 -5.28
N GLU A 223 7.77 14.18 -6.58
CA GLU A 223 8.15 15.29 -7.47
C GLU A 223 7.06 16.35 -7.52
N LEU A 224 5.80 15.94 -7.72
CA LEU A 224 4.66 16.85 -7.75
C LEU A 224 4.49 17.60 -6.43
N MET A 225 4.54 16.89 -5.31
CA MET A 225 4.46 17.47 -3.98
C MET A 225 5.59 18.48 -3.74
N ALA A 226 6.83 18.13 -4.08
CA ALA A 226 7.97 19.01 -3.89
C ALA A 226 7.84 20.27 -4.75
N ALA A 227 7.44 20.14 -6.03
CA ALA A 227 7.19 21.28 -6.92
C ALA A 227 6.15 22.25 -6.38
N GLN A 228 5.17 21.75 -5.64
CA GLN A 228 4.11 22.54 -5.00
C GLN A 228 4.47 23.03 -3.59
N GLY A 229 5.71 22.81 -3.15
CA GLY A 229 6.23 23.34 -1.89
C GLY A 229 5.91 22.50 -0.65
N ALA A 230 5.50 21.24 -0.82
CA ALA A 230 5.29 20.34 0.31
C ALA A 230 6.60 20.09 1.08
N GLY A 231 6.52 20.09 2.41
CA GLY A 231 7.65 19.79 3.28
C GLY A 231 7.85 18.28 3.50
N GLU A 232 8.99 17.90 4.09
CA GLU A 232 9.35 16.49 4.37
C GLU A 232 8.27 15.75 5.17
N HIS A 233 7.70 16.41 6.18
CA HIS A 233 6.66 15.84 7.02
C HIS A 233 5.41 15.44 6.22
N ASP A 234 4.94 16.33 5.35
CA ASP A 234 3.72 16.10 4.57
C ASP A 234 3.97 15.03 3.49
N MET A 235 5.15 15.05 2.87
CA MET A 235 5.56 14.01 1.91
C MET A 235 5.55 12.62 2.54
N TYR A 236 6.07 12.43 3.76
CA TYR A 236 6.00 11.13 4.42
C TYR A 236 4.58 10.74 4.84
N ARG A 237 3.76 11.70 5.32
CA ARG A 237 2.35 11.41 5.66
C ARG A 237 1.55 10.99 4.44
N THR A 238 1.69 11.71 3.33
CA THR A 238 1.04 11.39 2.07
C THR A 238 1.54 10.06 1.51
N ALA A 239 2.86 9.81 1.54
CA ALA A 239 3.41 8.53 1.10
C ALA A 239 2.88 7.36 1.94
N LEU A 240 2.72 7.53 3.26
CA LEU A 240 2.13 6.52 4.14
C LEU A 240 0.67 6.24 3.75
N ALA A 241 -0.14 7.28 3.60
CA ALA A 241 -1.53 7.13 3.19
C ALA A 241 -1.63 6.40 1.83
N VAL A 242 -0.86 6.85 0.84
CA VAL A 242 -0.90 6.29 -0.51
C VAL A 242 -0.43 4.83 -0.54
N ASN A 243 0.67 4.51 0.14
CA ASN A 243 1.10 3.12 0.24
C ASN A 243 0.10 2.25 1.03
N SER A 244 -0.59 2.77 2.04
CA SER A 244 -1.67 2.02 2.72
C SER A 244 -2.75 1.61 1.72
N TYR A 245 -3.23 2.52 0.87
CA TYR A 245 -4.24 2.19 -0.14
C TYR A 245 -3.72 1.30 -1.27
N TRP A 246 -2.43 1.38 -1.61
CA TRP A 246 -1.81 0.49 -2.60
C TRP A 246 -1.50 -0.91 -2.06
N PHE A 247 -1.25 -1.04 -0.76
CA PHE A 247 -0.96 -2.31 -0.08
C PHE A 247 -1.81 -2.51 1.18
N PRO A 248 -3.16 -2.56 1.08
CA PRO A 248 -4.06 -2.57 2.24
C PRO A 248 -3.71 -3.60 3.31
N GLU A 249 -3.56 -4.87 2.89
CA GLU A 249 -3.27 -5.98 3.82
C GLU A 249 -1.93 -5.82 4.54
N THR A 250 -0.93 -5.27 3.83
CA THR A 250 0.40 -5.03 4.41
C THR A 250 0.30 -3.99 5.52
N TYR A 251 -0.34 -2.85 5.25
CA TYR A 251 -0.41 -1.76 6.21
C TYR A 251 -1.35 -2.08 7.38
N LEU A 252 -2.42 -2.86 7.17
CA LEU A 252 -3.23 -3.41 8.27
C LEU A 252 -2.43 -4.36 9.18
N THR A 253 -1.56 -5.18 8.58
CA THR A 253 -0.67 -6.07 9.33
C THR A 253 0.37 -5.27 10.12
N ILE A 254 1.00 -4.27 9.52
CA ILE A 254 1.94 -3.38 10.20
C ILE A 254 1.23 -2.61 11.33
N ALA A 255 0.01 -2.12 11.09
CA ALA A 255 -0.78 -1.43 12.11
C ALA A 255 -1.12 -2.36 13.29
N THR A 256 -1.44 -3.62 13.01
CA THR A 256 -1.66 -4.64 14.06
C THR A 256 -0.39 -4.86 14.88
N TYR A 257 0.77 -4.93 14.23
CA TYR A 257 2.06 -5.04 14.90
C TYR A 257 2.36 -3.82 15.79
N MET A 258 2.11 -2.60 15.29
CA MET A 258 2.30 -1.37 16.07
C MET A 258 1.38 -1.32 17.28
N ARG A 259 0.12 -1.74 17.13
CA ARG A 259 -0.83 -1.86 18.25
C ARG A 259 -0.37 -2.85 19.31
N GLN A 260 0.22 -4.00 18.92
CA GLN A 260 0.82 -4.95 19.87
C GLN A 260 2.01 -4.35 20.64
N LYS A 261 2.68 -3.34 20.07
CA LYS A 261 3.72 -2.54 20.75
C LYS A 261 3.14 -1.38 21.57
N GLY A 262 1.81 -1.24 21.66
CA GLY A 262 1.14 -0.16 22.36
C GLY A 262 1.11 1.18 21.61
N ILE A 263 1.35 1.18 20.30
CA ILE A 263 1.37 2.39 19.46
C ILE A 263 0.12 2.38 18.58
N ALA A 264 -0.78 3.36 18.77
CA ALA A 264 -1.94 3.56 17.90
C ALA A 264 -1.52 4.05 16.51
N TRP A 265 -2.31 3.75 15.48
CA TRP A 265 -1.93 4.02 14.08
C TRP A 265 -1.70 5.49 13.81
N GLU A 266 -2.55 6.36 14.34
CA GLU A 266 -2.44 7.82 14.24
C GLU A 266 -1.15 8.39 14.87
N ASN A 267 -0.49 7.61 15.73
CA ASN A 267 0.73 7.99 16.44
C ASN A 267 1.99 7.34 15.87
N VAL A 268 1.90 6.55 14.80
CA VAL A 268 3.10 5.96 14.16
C VAL A 268 3.93 7.05 13.48
N SER A 269 5.25 6.85 13.43
CA SER A 269 6.13 7.67 12.60
C SER A 269 6.02 7.22 11.14
N PRO A 270 5.52 8.06 10.21
CA PRO A 270 5.42 7.67 8.80
C PRO A 270 6.79 7.34 8.19
N LYS A 271 7.83 8.09 8.57
CA LYS A 271 9.22 7.84 8.15
C LYS A 271 9.72 6.47 8.61
N GLU A 272 9.37 6.05 9.82
CA GLU A 272 9.76 4.72 10.34
C GLU A 272 9.00 3.61 9.60
N VAL A 273 7.67 3.71 9.51
CA VAL A 273 6.80 2.69 8.92
C VAL A 273 7.06 2.50 7.43
N LEU A 274 7.36 3.56 6.69
CA LEU A 274 7.75 3.49 5.28
C LEU A 274 9.17 2.93 5.08
N GLY A 275 9.97 2.91 6.15
CA GLY A 275 11.36 2.49 6.14
C GLY A 275 11.56 1.01 5.86
N ARG A 276 12.82 0.65 5.61
CA ARG A 276 13.26 -0.71 5.26
C ARG A 276 12.80 -1.78 6.23
N GLU A 277 12.79 -1.47 7.52
CA GLU A 277 12.50 -2.43 8.58
C GLU A 277 11.04 -2.87 8.65
N TYR A 278 10.13 -2.09 8.07
CA TYR A 278 8.70 -2.37 8.09
C TYR A 278 8.14 -2.63 6.69
N SER A 279 8.49 -1.77 5.72
CA SER A 279 7.85 -1.76 4.40
C SER A 279 8.70 -2.36 3.28
N SER A 280 9.94 -2.81 3.51
CA SER A 280 10.64 -3.64 2.50
C SER A 280 10.10 -5.06 2.51
N ALA A 281 10.30 -5.84 1.44
CA ALA A 281 9.92 -7.26 1.42
C ALA A 281 10.44 -8.04 2.63
N SER A 282 11.71 -7.84 3.00
CA SER A 282 12.31 -8.51 4.17
C SER A 282 11.79 -7.96 5.50
N GLY A 283 11.55 -6.65 5.58
CA GLY A 283 11.03 -5.97 6.78
C GLY A 283 9.61 -6.42 7.07
N TYR A 284 8.75 -6.37 6.06
CA TYR A 284 7.38 -6.84 6.14
C TYR A 284 7.30 -8.31 6.53
N THR A 285 8.13 -9.18 5.94
CA THR A 285 8.20 -10.60 6.34
C THR A 285 8.52 -10.78 7.83
N ARG A 286 9.41 -9.96 8.40
CA ARG A 286 9.73 -10.01 9.85
C ARG A 286 8.60 -9.45 10.71
N VAL A 287 7.87 -8.46 10.22
CA VAL A 287 6.72 -7.88 10.91
C VAL A 287 5.57 -8.87 10.92
N SER A 288 5.21 -9.43 9.76
CA SER A 288 4.08 -10.37 9.62
C SER A 288 4.26 -11.63 10.46
N SER A 289 5.49 -12.15 10.57
CA SER A 289 5.78 -13.33 11.40
C SER A 289 5.58 -13.10 12.91
N LYS A 290 5.49 -11.85 13.35
CA LYS A 290 5.28 -11.46 14.76
C LYS A 290 3.82 -11.10 15.05
N VAL A 291 2.99 -10.96 14.03
CA VAL A 291 1.57 -10.66 14.19
C VAL A 291 0.82 -11.97 14.37
N VAL A 292 0.27 -12.19 15.57
CA VAL A 292 -0.75 -13.21 15.77
C VAL A 292 -2.04 -12.75 15.07
N GLN A 293 -2.30 -13.27 13.88
CA GLN A 293 -3.55 -13.04 13.17
C GLN A 293 -4.68 -13.79 13.89
N PRO A 294 -5.83 -13.16 14.19
CA PRO A 294 -7.05 -13.90 14.48
C PRO A 294 -7.38 -14.81 13.29
N PRO A 295 -7.99 -16.00 13.49
CA PRO A 295 -8.39 -16.84 12.37
C PRO A 295 -9.41 -16.09 11.51
N GLN A 296 -8.96 -15.55 10.38
CA GLN A 296 -9.83 -15.00 9.36
C GLN A 296 -10.28 -16.13 8.43
N GLY A 297 -11.60 -16.26 8.27
CA GLY A 297 -12.21 -17.11 7.25
C GLY A 297 -11.63 -16.76 5.88
N GLY A 298 -11.16 -17.80 5.19
CA GLY A 298 -10.33 -17.65 4.00
C GLY A 298 -10.98 -16.79 2.92
N ASN A 299 -10.19 -15.85 2.42
CA ASN A 299 -10.20 -15.52 0.99
C ASN A 299 -8.79 -15.08 0.62
N GLY A 300 -8.00 -16.03 0.10
CA GLY A 300 -6.67 -15.77 -0.43
C GLY A 300 -6.76 -14.94 -1.69
N GLY A 301 -6.50 -13.63 -1.57
CA GLY A 301 -6.23 -12.75 -2.70
C GLY A 301 -4.75 -12.81 -3.06
N GLY A 302 -4.37 -13.83 -3.84
CA GLY A 302 -3.02 -13.91 -4.40
C GLY A 302 -2.70 -12.71 -5.29
N CYS A 303 -1.41 -12.36 -5.36
CA CYS A 303 -0.88 -11.41 -6.32
C CYS A 303 -1.34 -11.78 -7.74
N SER A 304 -2.22 -10.97 -8.32
CA SER A 304 -2.59 -11.05 -9.73
C SER A 304 -2.33 -9.70 -10.40
N ALA A 305 -1.82 -9.83 -11.63
CA ALA A 305 -1.25 -8.82 -12.49
C ALA A 305 -2.23 -7.71 -12.93
#